data_AF-B4LTT1-F1
#
_entry.id   AF-B4LTT1-F1
#
_cell.length_a   1.000
_cell.length_b   1.000
_cell.length_c   1.000
_cell.angle_alpha   90.00
_cell.angle_beta   90.00
_cell.angle_gamma   90.00
#
_symmetry.space_group_name_H-M   'P 1'
#
loop_
_entity.id
_entity.type
_entity.pdbx_description
1 polymer ?
#
loop_
_entity_poly.entity_id
_entity_poly.type
_entity_poly.pdbx_seq_one_letter_code
_entity_poly.pdbx_strand_id
1 'polypeptide(L)'
;MLPKTPKPAIWRFIKGSAKTLFVLEAVCFAASYGLYYRMNTDQDFRRYINEKYPFALEYYYKIGEIVGDSKVRDIDANYWSSATAQFQKKE
;
A
#
# COMPACT_ATOMS: atom_id res chain seq x y z
N MET A 1 40.76 39.50 3.96
CA MET A 1 39.29 39.40 3.94
C MET A 1 38.89 38.38 2.88
N LEU A 2 38.41 37.20 3.28
CA LEU A 2 38.04 36.16 2.30
C LEU A 2 36.79 36.60 1.52
N PRO A 3 36.81 36.55 0.17
CA PRO A 3 35.64 36.91 -0.64
C PRO A 3 34.55 35.86 -0.44
N LYS A 4 33.39 36.33 0.02
CA LYS A 4 32.19 35.50 0.22
C LYS A 4 31.56 35.27 -1.15
N THR A 5 31.97 34.20 -1.83
CA THR A 5 31.38 33.85 -3.13
C THR A 5 29.91 33.46 -2.96
N PRO A 6 29.01 33.94 -3.82
CA PRO A 6 27.59 33.61 -3.74
C PRO A 6 27.39 32.12 -4.04
N LYS A 7 26.72 31.40 -3.13
CA LYS A 7 26.36 29.98 -3.33
C LYS A 7 25.53 29.86 -4.62
N PRO A 8 25.79 28.86 -5.47
CA PRO A 8 25.14 28.74 -6.77
C PRO A 8 23.62 28.60 -6.61
N ALA A 9 22.85 29.35 -7.40
CA ALA A 9 21.39 29.38 -7.35
C ALA A 9 20.76 27.97 -7.50
N ILE A 10 21.44 27.08 -8.22
CA ILE A 10 21.10 25.66 -8.40
C ILE A 10 20.96 24.90 -7.07
N TRP A 11 21.78 25.22 -6.06
CA TRP A 11 21.69 24.58 -4.74
C TRP A 11 20.38 24.93 -4.01
N ARG A 12 19.77 26.08 -4.32
CA ARG A 12 18.46 26.48 -3.77
C ARG A 12 17.33 25.67 -4.41
N PHE A 13 17.42 25.39 -5.71
CA PHE A 13 16.46 24.55 -6.43
C PHE A 13 16.56 23.08 -6.00
N ILE A 14 17.78 22.52 -5.91
CA ILE A 14 17.99 21.13 -5.46
C ILE A 14 17.46 20.92 -4.04
N LYS A 15 17.67 21.87 -3.13
CA LYS A 15 17.08 21.80 -1.78
C LYS A 15 15.55 21.83 -1.80
N GLY A 16 14.97 22.66 -2.66
CA GLY A 16 13.52 22.74 -2.82
C GLY A 16 12.93 21.45 -3.37
N SER A 17 13.51 20.93 -4.45
CA SER A 17 13.04 19.69 -5.08
C SER A 17 13.23 18.47 -4.18
N ALA A 18 14.35 18.37 -3.46
CA ALA A 18 14.57 17.29 -2.50
C ALA A 18 13.51 17.29 -1.39
N LYS A 19 13.14 18.46 -0.86
CA LYS A 19 12.08 18.57 0.15
C LYS A 19 10.73 18.12 -0.40
N THR A 20 10.39 18.51 -1.63
CA THR A 20 9.15 18.07 -2.27
C THR A 20 9.12 16.57 -2.51
N LEU A 21 10.23 15.97 -2.96
CA LEU A 21 10.32 14.52 -3.15
C LEU A 21 10.17 13.76 -1.82
N PHE A 22 10.79 14.24 -0.74
CA PHE A 22 10.62 13.65 0.58
C PHE A 22 9.16 13.71 1.07
N VAL A 23 8.49 14.85 0.88
CA VAL A 23 7.07 14.97 1.26
C VAL A 23 6.20 14.06 0.41
N LEU A 24 6.44 14.00 -0.90
CA LEU A 24 5.72 13.13 -1.81
C LEU A 24 5.89 11.65 -1.42
N GLU A 25 7.13 11.22 -1.18
CA GLU A 25 7.44 9.86 -0.74
C GLU A 25 6.74 9.53 0.58
N ALA A 26 6.80 10.43 1.57
CA ALA A 26 6.14 10.24 2.86
C ALA A 26 4.62 10.09 2.71
N VAL A 27 3.99 10.87 1.83
CA VAL A 27 2.55 10.76 1.54
C VAL A 27 2.23 9.43 0.85
N CYS A 28 3.02 9.02 -0.15
CA CYS A 28 2.86 7.74 -0.83
C CYS A 28 3.03 6.56 0.14
N PHE A 29 4.00 6.64 1.05
CA PHE A 29 4.26 5.62 2.06
C PHE A 29 3.12 5.54 3.07
N ALA A 30 2.62 6.69 3.55
CA ALA A 30 1.48 6.76 4.45
C ALA A 30 0.19 6.23 3.81
N ALA A 31 -0.06 6.55 2.52
CA ALA A 31 -1.20 6.04 1.78
C ALA A 31 -1.11 4.51 1.59
N SER A 32 0.07 4.00 1.23
CA SER A 32 0.33 2.56 1.08
C SER A 32 0.13 1.82 2.40
N TYR A 33 0.64 2.37 3.51
CA TYR A 33 0.45 1.81 4.84
C TYR A 33 -1.02 1.87 5.28
N GLY A 34 -1.72 2.98 5.00
CA GLY A 34 -3.15 3.10 5.27
C GLY A 34 -3.97 2.06 4.52
N LEU A 35 -3.66 1.81 3.25
CA LEU A 35 -4.28 0.74 2.45
C LEU A 35 -4.00 -0.64 3.05
N TYR A 36 -2.74 -0.91 3.42
CA TYR A 36 -2.34 -2.17 4.06
C TYR A 36 -3.08 -2.39 5.38
N TYR A 37 -3.14 -1.36 6.24
CA TYR A 37 -3.85 -1.40 7.51
C TYR A 37 -5.35 -1.65 7.30
N ARG A 38 -5.98 -0.91 6.36
CA ARG A 38 -7.39 -1.08 6.00
C ARG A 38 -7.69 -2.50 5.51
N MET A 39 -6.82 -3.05 4.65
CA MET A 39 -6.93 -4.44 4.21
C MET A 39 -6.80 -5.41 5.37
N ASN A 40 -5.88 -5.18 6.31
CA ASN A 40 -5.73 -6.09 7.44
C ASN A 40 -6.95 -6.06 8.39
N THR A 41 -7.58 -4.91 8.57
CA THR A 41 -8.75 -4.73 9.45
C THR A 41 -10.08 -5.21 8.83
N ASP A 42 -10.30 -4.99 7.54
CA ASP A 42 -11.59 -5.25 6.88
C ASP A 42 -11.50 -6.30 5.77
N GLN A 43 -12.19 -7.44 5.93
CA GLN A 43 -12.28 -8.50 4.92
C GLN A 43 -13.14 -8.09 3.71
N ASP A 44 -14.19 -7.30 3.90
CA ASP A 44 -15.00 -6.75 2.80
C ASP A 44 -14.17 -5.83 1.90
N PHE A 45 -13.25 -5.06 2.48
CA PHE A 45 -12.35 -4.22 1.72
C PHE A 45 -11.38 -5.05 0.87
N ARG A 46 -10.86 -6.17 1.40
CA ARG A 46 -10.06 -7.12 0.61
C ARG A 46 -10.84 -7.69 -0.57
N ARG A 47 -12.12 -8.03 -0.36
CA ARG A 47 -13.00 -8.51 -1.44
C ARG A 47 -13.22 -7.45 -2.52
N TYR A 48 -13.48 -6.20 -2.12
CA TYR A 48 -13.60 -5.08 -3.06
C TYR A 48 -12.31 -4.87 -3.87
N ILE A 49 -11.15 -4.91 -3.22
CA ILE A 49 -9.85 -4.81 -3.88
C ILE A 49 -9.63 -6.01 -4.81
N ASN A 50 -10.04 -7.22 -4.43
CA ASN A 50 -9.98 -8.40 -5.30
C ASN A 50 -10.78 -8.20 -6.60
N GLU A 51 -11.99 -7.65 -6.49
CA GLU A 51 -12.88 -7.42 -7.64
C GLU A 51 -12.40 -6.28 -8.55
N LYS A 52 -11.88 -5.19 -7.97
CA LYS A 52 -11.47 -3.99 -8.73
C LYS A 52 -10.01 -4.02 -9.17
N TYR A 53 -9.12 -4.51 -8.32
CA TYR A 53 -7.67 -4.41 -8.44
C TYR A 53 -6.97 -5.70 -7.99
N PRO A 54 -7.15 -6.82 -8.72
CA PRO A 54 -6.59 -8.11 -8.32
C PRO A 54 -5.07 -8.08 -8.16
N PHE A 55 -4.37 -7.28 -8.98
CA PHE A 55 -2.90 -7.11 -8.89
C PHE A 55 -2.44 -6.52 -7.54
N ALA A 56 -3.23 -5.62 -6.95
CA ALA A 56 -2.88 -4.98 -5.68
C ALA A 56 -3.00 -5.99 -4.53
N LEU A 57 -4.01 -6.85 -4.59
CA LEU A 57 -4.18 -7.94 -3.63
C LEU A 57 -3.05 -8.97 -3.73
N GLU A 58 -2.63 -9.33 -4.95
CA GLU A 58 -1.50 -10.23 -5.14
C GLU A 58 -0.20 -9.66 -4.56
N TYR A 59 0.03 -8.36 -4.73
CA TYR A 59 1.20 -7.70 -4.16
C TYR A 59 1.15 -7.71 -2.62
N TYR A 60 -0.02 -7.46 -2.04
CA TYR A 60 -0.24 -7.59 -0.60
C TYR A 60 0.07 -9.02 -0.10
N TYR A 61 -0.38 -10.06 -0.80
CA TYR A 61 -0.04 -11.44 -0.45
C TYR A 61 1.45 -11.72 -0.59
N LYS A 62 2.10 -11.28 -1.67
CA LYS A 62 3.56 -11.44 -1.83
C LYS A 62 4.35 -10.77 -0.71
N ILE A 63 3.94 -9.57 -0.29
CA ILE A 63 4.55 -8.90 0.87
C ILE A 63 4.34 -9.75 2.13
N GLY A 64 3.13 -10.24 2.37
CA GLY A 64 2.83 -11.14 3.49
C GLY A 64 3.70 -12.40 3.49
N GLU A 65 3.88 -13.04 2.32
CA GLU A 65 4.74 -14.20 2.15
C GLU A 65 6.22 -13.90 2.47
N ILE A 66 6.72 -12.74 2.05
CA ILE A 66 8.09 -12.29 2.39
C ILE A 66 8.24 -12.04 3.90
N VAL A 67 7.19 -11.51 4.54
CA VAL A 67 7.15 -11.24 5.99
C VAL A 67 6.89 -12.52 6.80
N GLY A 68 6.50 -13.62 6.14
CA GLY A 68 6.28 -14.93 6.76
C GLY A 68 4.82 -15.24 7.13
N ASP A 69 3.88 -14.38 6.75
CA ASP A 69 2.44 -14.62 6.94
C ASP A 69 1.76 -14.97 5.61
N SER A 70 1.82 -16.25 5.26
CA SER A 70 1.17 -16.84 4.08
C SER A 70 -0.26 -17.31 4.33
N LYS A 71 -0.78 -17.12 5.55
CA LYS A 71 -2.10 -17.64 5.96
C LYS A 71 -3.25 -16.76 5.50
N VAL A 72 -3.01 -15.48 5.24
CA VAL A 72 -4.06 -14.52 4.87
C VAL A 72 -4.82 -14.94 3.60
N ARG A 73 -4.10 -15.45 2.58
CA ARG A 73 -4.71 -15.93 1.33
C ARG A 73 -5.65 -17.10 1.55
N ASP A 74 -5.27 -18.05 2.40
CA ASP A 74 -6.10 -19.23 2.73
C ASP A 74 -7.35 -18.82 3.52
N ILE A 75 -7.19 -17.90 4.48
CA ILE A 75 -8.29 -17.34 5.27
C ILE A 75 -9.31 -16.63 4.35
N ASP A 76 -8.85 -15.82 3.40
CA ASP A 76 -9.73 -15.12 2.47
C ASP A 76 -10.42 -16.08 1.49
N ALA A 77 -9.72 -17.12 0.99
CA ALA A 77 -10.30 -18.15 0.14
C ALA A 77 -11.39 -18.96 0.87
N ASN A 78 -11.17 -19.30 2.13
CA ASN A 78 -12.15 -19.99 2.98
C ASN A 78 -13.35 -19.09 3.30
N TYR A 79 -13.13 -17.80 3.57
CA TYR A 79 -14.20 -16.84 3.82
C TYR A 79 -15.08 -16.61 2.58
N TRP A 80 -14.49 -16.48 1.39
CA TRP A 80 -15.26 -16.25 0.16
C TRP A 80 -15.99 -17.51 -0.33
N SER A 81 -15.38 -18.70 -0.18
CA SER A 81 -16.04 -19.96 -0.52
C SER A 81 -17.22 -20.26 0.40
N SER A 82 -17.07 -20.04 1.72
CA SER A 82 -18.16 -20.21 2.68
C SER A 82 -19.27 -19.18 2.50
N ALA A 83 -18.95 -17.91 2.20
CA ALA A 83 -19.95 -16.90 1.86
C ALA A 83 -20.76 -17.31 0.62
N THR A 84 -20.09 -17.76 -0.45
CA THR A 84 -20.76 -18.22 -1.68
C THR A 84 -21.64 -19.45 -1.43
N ALA A 85 -21.18 -20.39 -0.61
CA ALA A 85 -21.96 -21.58 -0.23
C ALA A 85 -23.20 -21.25 0.62
N GLN A 86 -23.15 -20.21 1.47
CA GLN A 86 -24.30 -19.76 2.26
C GLN A 86 -25.39 -19.11 1.39
N PHE A 87 -25.02 -18.44 0.29
CA PHE A 87 -25.98 -17.90 -0.67
C PHE A 87 -26.69 -19.01 -1.46
N GLN A 88 -25.97 -20.03 -1.91
CA GLN A 88 -26.53 -21.17 -2.66
C GLN A 88 -27.43 -22.09 -1.83
N LYS A 89 -27.27 -22.11 -0.49
CA LYS A 89 -28.12 -22.92 0.40
C LYS A 89 -29.45 -22.23 0.76
N LYS A 90 -29.62 -20.96 0.37
CA LYS A 90 -30.81 -20.14 0.64
C LYS A 90 -31.76 -20.03 -0.57
N GLU A 91 -31.37 -20.59 -1.71
CA GLU A 91 -32.19 -20.76 -2.91
C GLU A 91 -32.78 -22.17 -2.95
#